data_AF-A0A0H3J0A4-F1
#
_entry.id   AF-A0A0H3J0A4-F1
#
_cell.length_a   1.000
_cell.length_b   1.000
_cell.length_c   1.000
_cell.angle_alpha   90.00
_cell.angle_beta   90.00
_cell.angle_gamma   90.00
#
_symmetry.space_group_name_H-M   'P 1'
#
loop_
_entity.id
_entity.type
_entity.pdbx_description
1 polymer ?
#
loop_
_entity_poly.entity_id
_entity_poly.type
_entity_poly.pdbx_seq_one_letter_code
_entity_poly.pdbx_strand_id
1 'polypeptide(L)' 'MDKYIRPNLKKAAIITIDTQNDFSLPGAVAAYDVLPNIAKILNTCRENNVPIIHVIRIYKEDASNVDKGKVH' A
#
# COMPACT_ATOMS: atom_id res chain seq x y z
N MET A 1 11.30 -20.68 4.54
CA MET A 1 9.92 -20.16 4.62
C MET A 1 8.99 -21.34 4.50
N ASP A 2 8.09 -21.52 5.46
CA ASP A 2 7.20 -22.69 5.51
C ASP A 2 6.29 -22.73 4.26
N LYS A 3 5.96 -23.93 3.76
CA LYS A 3 5.04 -24.13 2.64
C LYS A 3 3.67 -23.51 2.88
N TYR A 4 3.22 -23.40 4.13
CA TYR A 4 1.92 -22.84 4.51
C TYR A 4 1.86 -21.31 4.42
N ILE A 5 3.01 -20.62 4.40
CA ILE A 5 3.08 -19.16 4.29
C ILE A 5 3.70 -18.70 2.96
N ARG A 6 4.02 -19.64 2.05
CA ARG A 6 4.60 -19.29 0.76
C ARG A 6 3.52 -18.74 -0.17
N PRO A 7 3.65 -17.52 -0.70
CA PRO A 7 2.67 -16.97 -1.63
C PRO A 7 2.69 -17.74 -2.95
N ASN A 8 1.51 -18.10 -3.45
CA ASN A 8 1.34 -18.59 -4.80
C ASN A 8 1.15 -17.41 -5.75
N LEU A 9 2.24 -16.93 -6.36
CA LEU A 9 2.22 -15.74 -7.22
C LEU A 9 1.26 -15.85 -8.41
N LYS A 10 0.95 -17.06 -8.89
CA LYS A 10 -0.04 -17.27 -9.97
C LYS A 10 -1.49 -17.07 -9.51
N LYS A 11 -1.73 -17.00 -8.20
CA LYS A 11 -3.06 -16.85 -7.58
C LYS A 11 -3.08 -15.72 -6.55
N ALA A 12 -2.14 -14.79 -6.65
CA ALA A 12 -2.00 -13.68 -5.71
C ALA A 12 -2.10 -12.35 -6.45
N ALA A 13 -2.36 -11.30 -5.69
CA ALA A 13 -2.24 -9.92 -6.11
C ALA A 13 -1.54 -9.14 -4.98
N ILE A 14 -0.89 -8.04 -5.34
CA ILE A 14 -0.37 -7.07 -4.38
C ILE A 14 -1.31 -5.87 -4.31
N ILE A 15 -1.56 -5.41 -3.09
CA ILE A 15 -2.30 -4.18 -2.83
C ILE A 15 -1.35 -3.25 -2.07
N THR A 16 -1.12 -2.05 -2.59
CA THR A 16 -0.50 -0.96 -1.81
C THR A 16 -1.59 -0.05 -1.29
N ILE A 17 -1.51 0.33 -0.02
CA ILE A 17 -2.50 1.20 0.65
C ILE A 17 -1.74 2.42 1.15
N ASP A 18 -2.24 3.61 0.80
CA ASP A 18 -1.81 4.91 1.33
C ASP A 18 -0.29 5.16 1.25
N THR A 19 0.37 4.66 0.20
CA THR A 19 1.80 4.94 -0.08
C THR A 19 2.00 6.27 -0.82
N GLN A 20 1.12 7.23 -0.58
CA GLN A 20 1.17 8.57 -1.18
C GLN A 20 2.21 9.44 -0.43
N ASN A 21 2.63 10.55 -1.05
CA ASN A 21 3.72 11.40 -0.53
C ASN A 21 3.43 12.01 0.85
N ASP A 22 2.19 12.33 1.13
CA ASP A 22 1.66 12.77 2.42
C ASP A 22 1.86 11.76 3.55
N PHE A 23 2.09 10.49 3.21
CA PHE A 23 2.46 9.42 4.13
C PHE A 23 3.91 8.94 3.98
N SER A 24 4.54 9.20 2.83
CA SER A 24 5.78 8.53 2.44
C SER A 24 7.02 9.44 2.38
N LEU A 25 6.89 10.75 2.53
CA LEU A 25 8.04 11.66 2.56
C LEU A 25 8.62 11.82 3.98
N PRO A 26 9.89 12.24 4.13
CA PRO A 26 10.46 12.54 5.45
C PRO A 26 9.57 13.52 6.23
N GLY A 27 9.20 13.13 7.46
CA GLY A 27 8.30 13.91 8.32
C GLY A 27 6.82 13.53 8.24
N ALA A 28 6.44 12.60 7.35
CA ALA A 28 5.11 12.02 7.32
C ALA A 28 4.90 10.93 8.39
N VAL A 29 3.63 10.56 8.64
CA VAL A 29 3.23 9.62 9.70
C VAL A 29 3.57 8.16 9.36
N ALA A 30 3.81 7.81 8.09
CA ALA A 30 4.16 6.43 7.70
C ALA A 30 5.68 6.25 7.50
N ALA A 31 6.10 4.98 7.60
CA ALA A 31 7.50 4.61 7.69
C ALA A 31 8.21 4.73 6.32
N TYR A 32 8.84 5.88 6.06
CA TYR A 32 9.78 6.09 4.95
C TYR A 32 10.77 4.91 4.79
N ASP A 33 11.21 4.34 5.92
CA ASP A 33 12.18 3.24 5.97
C ASP A 33 11.69 1.94 5.31
N VAL A 34 10.37 1.74 5.14
CA VAL A 34 9.85 0.54 4.47
C VAL A 34 9.70 0.69 2.96
N LEU A 35 9.79 1.91 2.42
CA LEU A 35 9.64 2.18 0.99
C LEU A 35 10.59 1.37 0.11
N PRO A 36 11.88 1.19 0.46
CA PRO A 36 12.78 0.35 -0.33
C PRO A 36 12.29 -1.11 -0.41
N ASN A 37 11.68 -1.64 0.64
CA ASN A 37 11.14 -3.00 0.65
C ASN A 37 9.85 -3.09 -0.17
N ILE A 38 8.97 -2.10 -0.07
CA ILE A 38 7.78 -1.99 -0.92
C ILE A 38 8.19 -1.96 -2.40
N ALA A 39 9.19 -1.14 -2.76
CA ALA A 39 9.69 -1.05 -4.13
C ALA A 39 10.24 -2.39 -4.65
N LYS A 40 11.00 -3.14 -3.83
CA LYS A 40 11.48 -4.48 -4.17
C LYS A 40 10.32 -5.45 -4.46
N ILE A 41 9.31 -5.48 -3.60
CA ILE A 41 8.13 -6.34 -3.78
C ILE A 41 7.41 -6.00 -5.09
N LEU A 42 7.18 -4.71 -5.35
CA LEU A 42 6.51 -4.26 -6.57
C LEU A 42 7.30 -4.64 -7.83
N ASN A 43 8.63 -4.51 -7.82
CA ASN A 43 9.46 -4.89 -8.95
C ASN A 43 9.38 -6.40 -9.24
N THR A 44 9.53 -7.25 -8.22
CA THR A 44 9.36 -8.70 -8.38
C THR A 44 7.97 -9.06 -8.91
N CYS A 45 6.93 -8.37 -8.44
CA CYS A 45 5.57 -8.60 -8.91
C CYS A 45 5.38 -8.20 -10.38
N ARG A 46 5.96 -7.07 -10.80
CA ARG A 46 5.96 -6.65 -12.22
C ARG A 46 6.67 -7.67 -13.11
N GLU A 47 7.85 -8.12 -12.71
CA GLU A 47 8.63 -9.13 -13.44
C GLU A 47 7.87 -10.46 -13.62
N ASN A 48 7.03 -10.82 -12.64
CA ASN A 48 6.27 -12.06 -12.64
C ASN A 48 4.81 -11.89 -13.12
N ASN A 49 4.44 -10.72 -13.65
CA ASN A 49 3.07 -10.38 -14.08
C ASN A 49 2.01 -10.64 -12.98
N VAL A 50 2.38 -10.42 -11.71
CA VAL A 50 1.45 -10.47 -10.59
C VAL A 50 0.62 -9.18 -10.63
N PRO A 51 -0.73 -9.24 -10.54
CA PRO A 51 -1.57 -8.06 -10.47
C PRO A 51 -1.16 -7.13 -9.31
N ILE A 52 -1.03 -5.84 -9.60
CA ILE A 52 -0.72 -4.80 -8.63
C ILE A 52 -1.87 -3.80 -8.60
N ILE A 53 -2.43 -3.57 -7.42
CA ILE A 53 -3.52 -2.63 -7.17
C ILE A 53 -2.97 -1.53 -6.26
N HIS A 54 -3.05 -0.29 -6.72
CA HIS A 54 -2.70 0.88 -5.93
C HIS A 54 -3.98 1.52 -5.39
N VAL A 55 -4.20 1.42 -4.08
CA VAL A 55 -5.30 2.10 -3.40
C VAL A 55 -4.77 3.44 -2.91
N ILE A 56 -5.41 4.51 -3.39
CA ILE A 56 -5.13 5.88 -2.98
C ILE A 56 -6.34 6.45 -2.27
N ARG A 57 -6.10 7.25 -1.24
CA ARG A 57 -7.12 8.02 -0.55
C ARG A 57 -7.02 9.48 -0.96
N ILE A 58 -8.13 10.03 -1.43
CA ILE A 58 -8.23 11.44 -1.81
C ILE A 58 -9.29 12.07 -0.91
N TYR A 59 -8.90 13.07 -0.14
CA TYR A 59 -9.82 13.88 0.65
C TYR A 59 -10.16 15.16 -0.10
N LYS A 60 -11.41 15.59 -0.01
CA LYS A 60 -11.79 16.95 -0.39
C LYS A 60 -11.26 17.93 0.63
N GLU A 61 -11.01 19.17 0.20
CA GLU A 61 -10.53 20.25 1.07
C GLU A 61 -11.48 20.52 2.24
N ASP A 62 -12.79 20.40 2.00
CA ASP A 62 -13.84 20.56 3.02
C ASP A 62 -14.05 19.30 3.89
N ALA A 63 -13.22 18.28 3.69
CA ALA A 63 -13.32 16.96 4.31
C ALA A 63 -14.71 16.31 4.17
N SER A 64 -15.54 16.71 3.20
CA SER A 64 -16.92 16.20 3.11
C SER A 64 -16.99 14.69 2.81
N ASN A 65 -15.88 14.11 2.35
CA ASN A 65 -15.74 12.69 2.03
C ASN A 65 -14.89 11.93 3.05
N VAL A 66 -14.51 12.55 4.16
CA VAL A 66 -13.94 11.84 5.30
C VAL A 66 -15.03 10.99 5.95
N ASP A 67 -14.67 9.82 6.45
CA ASP A 67 -15.58 9.06 7.29
C ASP A 67 -15.82 9.86 8.57
N LYS A 68 -17.08 10.20 8.83
CA LYS A 68 -17.47 10.94 10.04
C LYS A 68 -17.47 9.92 11.18
N GLY A 69 -16.32 9.75 11.81
CA GLY A 69 -16.17 8.84 12.94
C GLY A 69 -17.32 9.04 13.94
N LYS A 70 -17.92 7.93 14.40
CA LYS A 70 -18.89 8.00 15.51
C LYS A 70 -18.13 8.43 16.75
N VAL A 71 -18.39 9.65 17.22
CA VAL A 71 -18.04 10.04 18.58
C VAL A 71 -18.94 9.19 19.50
N HIS A 72 -18.33 8.24 20.21
CA HIS A 72 -18.98 7.50 21.30
C HIS A 72 -18.78 8.27 22.60
#